data_AF-A0A0N0CV25-F1
#
_entry.id   AF-A0A0N0CV25-F1
#
_cell.length_a   1.000
_cell.length_b   1.000
_cell.length_c   1.000
_cell.angle_alpha   90.00
_cell.angle_beta   90.00
_cell.angle_gamma   90.00
#
_symmetry.space_group_name_H-M   'P 1'
#
loop_
_entity.id
_entity.type
_entity.pdbx_description
1 polymer ?
#
loop_
_entity_poly.entity_id
_entity_poly.type
_entity_poly.pdbx_seq_one_letter_code
_entity_poly.pdbx_strand_id
1 'polypeptide(L)'
;MKLAFNPLNNLGIVSTFQAKQSQQSFTVEMDEADSKQTEIDVSRKKYVEFVQSCNAIYQNATPTQLVDQHANAIHIANGVYYHLGLVNGKPLNGTALTGGGFNSNFSPMFKDSGTGTRLTPEQEEALRRHRSYSQAERQGANEWVAVFMNLSRLAEGRQSIANVNNDAMFKQHFPKFAQGIGLDIRQPFTINGKSFIYSQGALQAVNAED
;
A
#
# COMPACT_ATOMS: atom_id res chain seq x y z
N MET A 1 42.22 49.95 44.59
CA MET A 1 42.55 48.61 44.08
C MET A 1 42.65 48.71 42.56
N LYS A 2 43.86 48.50 42.04
CA LYS A 2 44.27 48.43 40.62
C LYS A 2 43.69 47.13 39.99
N LEU A 3 43.54 46.90 38.68
CA LEU A 3 43.89 47.56 37.41
C LEU A 3 43.07 46.79 36.34
N ALA A 4 42.65 47.44 35.26
CA ALA A 4 42.19 46.74 34.05
C ALA A 4 43.38 46.00 33.39
N PHE A 5 43.13 44.89 32.67
CA PHE A 5 43.73 44.54 31.37
C PHE A 5 43.26 43.15 30.91
N ASN A 6 42.75 43.09 29.68
CA ASN A 6 42.74 41.90 28.81
C ASN A 6 43.96 42.09 27.88
N PRO A 7 44.83 41.08 27.62
CA PRO A 7 44.63 40.31 26.39
C PRO A 7 45.22 38.89 26.37
N LEU A 8 44.71 38.11 25.43
CA LEU A 8 45.34 36.93 24.83
C LEU A 8 46.81 37.21 24.43
N ASN A 9 47.74 36.42 24.98
CA ASN A 9 48.94 35.93 24.28
C ASN A 9 49.74 34.98 25.18
N ASN A 10 49.57 33.68 24.99
CA ASN A 10 50.68 32.73 25.07
C ASN A 10 50.34 31.50 24.22
N LEU A 11 50.76 31.56 22.95
CA LEU A 11 50.98 30.41 22.10
C LEU A 11 52.18 29.64 22.63
N GLY A 12 52.02 28.35 22.89
CA GLY A 12 53.09 27.47 23.37
C GLY A 12 52.67 26.01 23.55
N ILE A 13 52.30 25.34 22.45
CA ILE A 13 52.51 23.91 22.13
C ILE A 13 52.02 22.88 23.19
N VAL A 14 50.77 22.43 23.08
CA VAL A 14 50.33 21.11 22.55
C VAL A 14 50.96 19.87 23.22
N SER A 15 50.15 19.16 24.01
CA SER A 15 50.31 17.72 24.24
C SER A 15 48.93 17.05 24.41
N THR A 16 48.43 16.54 23.28
CA THR A 16 47.59 15.33 23.13
C THR A 16 46.57 15.00 24.22
N PHE A 17 45.49 15.78 24.36
CA PHE A 17 44.27 15.28 25.03
C PHE A 17 42.94 15.67 24.36
N GLN A 18 42.96 16.39 23.24
CA GLN A 18 41.77 16.63 22.41
C GLN A 18 41.87 15.87 21.08
N ALA A 19 41.66 14.56 21.14
CA ALA A 19 41.40 13.75 19.95
C ALA A 19 40.28 12.71 20.18
N LYS A 20 39.42 12.90 21.19
CA LYS A 20 38.31 11.97 21.50
C LYS A 20 37.01 12.62 21.97
N GLN A 21 36.69 13.85 21.55
CA GLN A 21 35.38 14.43 21.91
C GLN A 21 34.69 15.29 20.84
N SER A 22 35.08 15.15 19.57
CA SER A 22 34.34 15.75 18.45
C SER A 22 33.95 14.67 17.43
N GLN A 23 33.09 13.75 17.83
CA GLN A 23 32.37 12.86 16.89
C GLN A 23 31.06 12.30 17.48
N GLN A 24 30.39 13.06 18.35
CA GLN A 24 28.95 12.89 18.48
C GLN A 24 28.28 13.91 17.56
N SER A 25 27.85 13.43 16.40
CA SER A 25 26.77 14.06 15.66
C SER A 25 25.61 14.27 16.62
N PHE A 26 25.11 15.51 16.70
CA PHE A 26 23.80 15.77 17.30
C PHE A 26 22.78 14.93 16.53
N THR A 27 22.33 13.84 17.12
CA THR A 27 21.10 13.20 16.69
C THR A 27 19.99 14.11 17.19
N VAL A 28 19.33 14.81 16.28
CA VAL A 28 18.00 15.38 16.57
C VAL A 28 17.10 14.16 16.77
N GLU A 29 16.85 13.80 18.01
CA GLU A 29 15.75 12.89 18.32
C GLU A 29 14.49 13.55 17.77
N MET A 30 13.81 12.85 16.87
CA MET A 30 12.55 13.30 16.29
C MET A 30 11.59 13.58 17.44
N ASP A 31 11.15 14.82 17.60
CA ASP A 31 10.31 15.22 18.73
C ASP A 31 9.06 14.33 18.78
N GLU A 32 8.74 13.80 19.96
CA GLU A 32 7.61 12.89 20.20
C GLU A 32 6.25 13.51 19.77
N ALA A 33 6.20 14.84 19.70
CA ALA A 33 5.07 15.62 19.20
C ALA A 33 4.86 15.49 17.68
N ASP A 34 5.94 15.47 16.89
CA ASP A 34 5.89 15.32 15.42
C ASP A 34 5.48 13.89 15.03
N SER A 35 5.91 12.89 15.81
CA SER A 35 5.47 11.50 15.62
C SER A 35 3.96 11.35 15.84
N LYS A 36 3.42 11.94 16.92
CA LYS A 36 1.97 11.89 17.24
C LYS A 36 1.13 12.61 16.20
N GLN A 37 1.58 13.76 15.69
CA GLN A 37 0.87 14.49 14.63
C GLN A 37 0.86 13.68 13.32
N THR A 38 1.98 13.06 12.97
CA THR A 38 2.09 12.17 11.80
C THR A 38 1.13 10.98 11.90
N GLU A 39 1.03 10.35 13.07
CA GLU A 39 0.10 9.25 13.33
C GLU A 39 -1.38 9.68 13.19
N ILE A 40 -1.72 10.88 13.68
CA ILE A 40 -3.07 11.45 13.56
C ILE A 40 -3.42 11.67 12.08
N ASP A 41 -2.52 12.26 11.29
CA ASP A 41 -2.79 12.57 9.90
C ASP A 41 -2.86 11.31 9.03
N VAL A 42 -2.01 10.33 9.31
CA VAL A 42 -2.09 8.99 8.72
C VAL A 42 -3.44 8.33 9.07
N SER A 43 -3.90 8.45 10.31
CA SER A 43 -5.20 7.89 10.75
C SER A 43 -6.39 8.58 10.08
N ARG A 44 -6.36 9.92 9.96
CA ARG A 44 -7.38 10.70 9.24
C ARG A 44 -7.44 10.30 7.77
N LYS A 45 -6.28 10.19 7.11
CA LYS A 45 -6.20 9.75 5.71
C LYS A 45 -6.83 8.37 5.51
N LYS A 46 -6.49 7.40 6.37
CA LYS A 46 -7.09 6.05 6.34
C LYS A 46 -8.61 6.09 6.45
N TYR A 47 -9.13 6.90 7.37
CA TYR A 47 -10.57 7.01 7.57
C TYR A 47 -11.27 7.62 6.34
N VAL A 48 -10.69 8.67 5.75
CA VAL A 48 -11.22 9.31 4.53
C VAL A 48 -11.23 8.32 3.36
N GLU A 49 -10.13 7.60 3.12
CA GLU A 49 -10.05 6.59 2.05
C GLU A 49 -11.09 5.48 2.23
N PHE A 50 -11.27 5.02 3.47
CA PHE A 50 -12.29 4.02 3.80
C PHE A 50 -13.70 4.52 3.48
N VAL A 51 -14.06 5.72 3.94
CA VAL A 51 -15.38 6.32 3.68
C VAL A 51 -15.61 6.52 2.18
N GLN A 52 -14.62 7.01 1.45
CA GLN A 52 -14.69 7.19 0.00
C GLN A 52 -14.90 5.85 -0.72
N SER A 53 -14.18 4.81 -0.32
CA SER A 53 -14.32 3.48 -0.90
C SER A 53 -15.71 2.89 -0.65
N CYS A 54 -16.24 3.02 0.57
CA CYS A 54 -17.61 2.61 0.90
C CYS A 54 -18.65 3.35 0.05
N ASN A 55 -18.50 4.67 -0.11
CA ASN A 55 -19.40 5.47 -0.94
C ASN A 55 -19.34 5.05 -2.42
N ALA A 56 -18.14 4.82 -2.95
CA ALA A 56 -17.97 4.34 -4.33
C ALA A 56 -18.68 3.00 -4.57
N ILE A 57 -18.56 2.06 -3.62
CA ILE A 57 -19.25 0.77 -3.67
C ILE A 57 -20.77 0.96 -3.61
N TYR A 58 -21.25 1.78 -2.66
CA TYR A 58 -22.67 2.02 -2.44
C TYR A 58 -23.33 2.65 -3.67
N GLN A 59 -22.69 3.68 -4.24
CA GLN A 59 -23.18 4.41 -5.41
C GLN A 59 -22.92 3.67 -6.73
N ASN A 60 -22.26 2.51 -6.69
CA ASN A 60 -21.79 1.79 -7.88
C ASN A 60 -21.02 2.71 -8.84
N ALA A 61 -20.12 3.52 -8.28
CA ALA A 61 -19.28 4.43 -9.05
C ALA A 61 -18.50 3.67 -10.13
N THR A 62 -18.25 4.33 -11.26
CA THR A 62 -17.42 3.74 -12.32
C THR A 62 -15.99 3.55 -11.80
N PRO A 63 -15.46 2.31 -11.76
CA PRO A 63 -14.12 2.06 -11.30
C PRO A 63 -13.06 2.49 -12.33
N THR A 64 -11.89 2.86 -11.83
CA THR A 64 -10.69 3.05 -12.64
C THR A 64 -10.22 1.71 -13.19
N GLN A 65 -9.84 1.67 -14.46
CA GLN A 65 -9.20 0.49 -15.04
C GLN A 65 -7.80 0.33 -14.44
N LEU A 66 -7.51 -0.88 -13.96
CA LEU A 66 -6.21 -1.16 -13.33
C LEU A 66 -5.06 -1.18 -14.32
N VAL A 67 -5.33 -1.61 -15.56
CA VAL A 67 -4.35 -1.76 -16.63
C VAL A 67 -4.57 -0.68 -17.68
N ASP A 68 -3.51 0.04 -18.02
CA ASP A 68 -3.42 0.70 -19.32
C ASP A 68 -3.04 -0.36 -20.35
N GLN A 69 -4.02 -0.79 -21.15
CA GLN A 69 -3.85 -1.84 -22.15
C GLN A 69 -2.94 -1.42 -23.31
N HIS A 70 -2.80 -0.12 -23.58
CA HIS A 70 -1.93 0.36 -24.65
C HIS A 70 -0.46 0.27 -24.23
N ALA A 71 -0.17 0.63 -22.97
CA ALA A 71 1.17 0.57 -22.41
C ALA A 71 1.52 -0.79 -21.79
N ASN A 72 0.56 -1.71 -21.69
CA ASN A 72 0.66 -2.94 -20.91
C ASN A 72 1.21 -2.67 -19.50
N ALA A 73 0.58 -1.69 -18.82
CA ALA A 73 1.10 -1.10 -17.60
C ALA A 73 0.03 -1.07 -16.50
N ILE A 74 0.46 -1.31 -15.27
CA ILE A 74 -0.37 -1.17 -14.08
C ILE A 74 0.12 0.04 -13.28
N HIS A 75 -0.82 0.89 -12.87
CA HIS A 75 -0.58 1.96 -11.92
C HIS A 75 -1.47 1.78 -10.67
N ILE A 76 -0.85 1.38 -9.56
CA ILE A 76 -1.51 1.15 -8.27
C ILE A 76 -1.22 2.31 -7.33
N ALA A 77 -2.29 2.97 -6.89
CA ALA A 77 -2.26 3.98 -5.84
C ALA A 77 -3.30 3.66 -4.76
N ASN A 78 -2.95 3.88 -3.49
CA ASN A 78 -3.89 3.77 -2.38
C ASN A 78 -5.01 4.81 -2.51
N GLY A 79 -6.21 4.47 -2.05
CA GLY A 79 -7.39 5.34 -2.11
C GLY A 79 -8.09 5.37 -3.47
N VAL A 80 -7.55 4.73 -4.51
CA VAL A 80 -8.19 4.65 -5.84
C VAL A 80 -9.10 3.42 -5.93
N TYR A 81 -10.30 3.61 -6.49
CA TYR A 81 -11.28 2.55 -6.70
C TYR A 81 -11.06 1.88 -8.06
N TYR A 82 -10.56 0.65 -8.05
CA TYR A 82 -10.19 -0.11 -9.25
C TYR A 82 -11.17 -1.21 -9.60
N HIS A 83 -11.20 -1.56 -10.88
CA HIS A 83 -11.78 -2.79 -11.39
C HIS A 83 -10.74 -3.90 -11.39
N LEU A 84 -11.04 -5.03 -10.73
CA LEU A 84 -10.15 -6.19 -10.60
C LEU A 84 -10.65 -7.40 -11.40
N GLY A 85 -11.48 -7.17 -12.42
CA GLY A 85 -12.03 -8.21 -13.28
C GLY A 85 -13.36 -8.78 -12.78
N LEU A 86 -13.68 -9.99 -13.23
CA LEU A 86 -14.94 -10.66 -12.95
C LEU A 86 -14.76 -11.90 -12.07
N VAL A 87 -15.69 -12.11 -11.15
CA VAL A 87 -15.85 -13.34 -10.36
C VAL A 87 -17.23 -13.90 -10.67
N ASN A 88 -17.27 -15.05 -11.35
CA ASN A 88 -18.53 -15.67 -11.84
C ASN A 88 -19.43 -14.67 -12.59
N GLY A 89 -18.85 -13.82 -13.44
CA GLY A 89 -19.56 -12.81 -14.22
C GLY A 89 -19.92 -11.54 -13.45
N LYS A 90 -19.69 -11.47 -12.13
CA LYS A 90 -19.92 -10.26 -11.32
C LYS A 90 -18.63 -9.44 -11.21
N PRO A 91 -18.68 -8.11 -11.38
CA PRO A 91 -17.49 -7.27 -11.32
C PRO A 91 -16.95 -7.18 -9.90
N LEU A 92 -15.67 -7.48 -9.70
CA LEU A 92 -14.96 -7.21 -8.46
C LEU A 92 -14.32 -5.84 -8.56
N ASN A 93 -14.73 -4.93 -7.67
CA ASN A 93 -14.21 -3.58 -7.60
C ASN A 93 -13.80 -3.27 -6.14
N GLY A 94 -12.74 -2.49 -5.96
CA GLY A 94 -12.33 -2.11 -4.62
C GLY A 94 -11.13 -1.17 -4.56
N THR A 95 -10.69 -0.89 -3.34
CA THR A 95 -9.68 0.12 -3.03
C THR A 95 -8.66 -0.45 -2.05
N ALA A 96 -7.37 -0.37 -2.40
CA ALA A 96 -6.29 -0.54 -1.43
C ALA A 96 -6.23 0.68 -0.51
N LEU A 97 -6.11 0.45 0.79
CA LEU A 97 -6.10 1.51 1.80
C LEU A 97 -4.67 1.75 2.29
N THR A 98 -4.30 3.01 2.53
CA THR A 98 -2.97 3.41 3.02
C THR A 98 -2.64 2.75 4.37
N GLY A 99 -3.64 2.35 5.15
CA GLY A 99 -3.49 1.62 6.40
C GLY A 99 -3.26 0.12 6.29
N GLY A 100 -3.18 -0.39 5.06
CA GLY A 100 -3.25 -1.81 4.79
C GLY A 100 -4.69 -2.30 4.69
N GLY A 101 -4.86 -3.46 4.06
CA GLY A 101 -6.18 -4.03 3.75
C GLY A 101 -6.75 -3.53 2.42
N PHE A 102 -7.90 -4.09 2.07
CA PHE A 102 -8.60 -3.82 0.82
C PHE A 102 -10.10 -3.80 1.11
N ASN A 103 -10.77 -2.75 0.64
CA ASN A 103 -12.22 -2.65 0.74
C ASN A 103 -12.84 -2.94 -0.63
N SER A 104 -13.79 -3.87 -0.70
CA SER A 104 -14.36 -4.32 -1.98
C SER A 104 -15.87 -4.47 -1.93
N ASN A 105 -16.52 -4.51 -3.10
CA ASN A 105 -17.94 -4.78 -3.18
C ASN A 105 -18.33 -6.21 -2.76
N PHE A 106 -17.39 -7.17 -2.68
CA PHE A 106 -17.63 -8.55 -2.20
C PHE A 106 -17.43 -8.69 -0.68
N SER A 107 -16.56 -7.85 -0.11
CA SER A 107 -16.28 -7.81 1.31
C SER A 107 -16.17 -6.36 1.77
N PRO A 108 -17.29 -5.61 1.78
CA PRO A 108 -17.28 -4.26 2.30
C PRO A 108 -16.89 -4.33 3.77
N MET A 109 -15.80 -3.66 4.12
CA MET A 109 -15.41 -3.49 5.52
C MET A 109 -16.49 -2.67 6.21
N PHE A 110 -17.04 -3.20 7.30
CA PHE A 110 -17.92 -2.46 8.20
C PHE A 110 -17.15 -2.18 9.49
N LYS A 111 -17.29 -0.96 10.00
CA LYS A 111 -16.81 -0.67 11.35
C LYS A 111 -17.75 -1.38 12.31
N ASP A 112 -17.27 -2.32 13.10
CA ASP A 112 -18.06 -2.93 14.16
C ASP A 112 -18.44 -1.84 15.17
N SER A 113 -19.74 -1.65 15.39
CA SER A 113 -20.28 -0.74 16.40
C SER A 113 -20.48 -1.44 17.74
N GLY A 114 -19.73 -2.49 18.06
CA GLY A 114 -19.83 -3.18 19.35
C GLY A 114 -21.14 -3.93 19.55
N THR A 115 -21.17 -4.78 20.58
CA THR A 115 -22.31 -5.64 20.91
C THR A 115 -23.50 -4.81 21.40
N GLY A 116 -24.67 -5.02 20.78
CA GLY A 116 -25.94 -4.40 21.19
C GLY A 116 -26.33 -3.15 20.42
N THR A 117 -25.47 -2.63 19.54
CA THR A 117 -25.78 -1.46 18.72
C THR A 117 -26.52 -1.88 17.46
N ARG A 118 -27.69 -1.29 17.22
CA ARG A 118 -28.43 -1.47 15.96
C ARG A 118 -27.54 -1.04 14.80
N LEU A 119 -27.46 -1.87 13.75
CA LEU A 119 -26.70 -1.53 12.56
C LEU A 119 -27.22 -0.22 11.96
N THR A 120 -26.31 0.64 11.50
CA THR A 120 -26.70 1.79 10.68
C THR A 120 -27.21 1.31 9.32
N PRO A 121 -28.04 2.09 8.60
CA PRO A 121 -28.50 1.71 7.26
C PRO A 121 -27.37 1.33 6.30
N GLU A 122 -26.21 1.98 6.41
CA GLU A 122 -25.03 1.70 5.60
C GLU A 122 -24.40 0.34 5.96
N GLN A 123 -24.38 -0.02 7.25
CA GLN A 123 -23.90 -1.34 7.70
C GLN A 123 -24.89 -2.45 7.31
N GLU A 124 -26.20 -2.22 7.39
CA GLU A 124 -27.22 -3.15 6.93
C GLU A 124 -27.08 -3.42 5.43
N GLU A 125 -26.89 -2.37 4.64
CA GLU A 125 -26.69 -2.47 3.20
C GLU A 125 -25.37 -3.17 2.84
N ALA A 126 -24.27 -2.85 3.52
CA ALA A 126 -23.01 -3.54 3.35
C ALA A 126 -23.14 -5.04 3.67
N LEU A 127 -23.84 -5.39 4.75
CA LEU A 127 -24.13 -6.77 5.13
C LEU A 127 -25.03 -7.46 4.10
N ARG A 128 -26.06 -6.77 3.59
CA ARG A 128 -26.93 -7.27 2.53
C ARG A 128 -26.13 -7.58 1.26
N ARG A 129 -25.25 -6.65 0.85
CA ARG A 129 -24.35 -6.82 -0.30
C ARG A 129 -23.40 -8.00 -0.07
N HIS A 130 -22.75 -8.09 1.10
CA HIS A 130 -21.90 -9.23 1.44
C HIS A 130 -22.64 -10.58 1.37
N ARG A 131 -23.87 -10.64 1.87
CA ARG A 131 -24.74 -11.84 1.84
C ARG A 131 -25.31 -12.15 0.46
N SER A 132 -25.31 -11.19 -0.46
CA SER A 132 -25.77 -11.40 -1.84
C SER A 132 -24.81 -12.22 -2.70
N TYR A 133 -23.58 -12.43 -2.22
CA TYR A 133 -22.59 -13.29 -2.84
C TYR A 133 -22.53 -14.65 -2.16
N SER A 134 -22.40 -15.70 -2.96
CA SER A 134 -22.14 -17.05 -2.47
C SER A 134 -20.76 -17.15 -1.80
N GLN A 135 -20.53 -18.24 -1.06
CA GLN A 135 -19.21 -18.52 -0.48
C GLN A 135 -18.13 -18.67 -1.56
N ALA A 136 -18.42 -19.38 -2.66
CA ALA A 136 -17.49 -19.56 -3.77
C ALA A 136 -17.15 -18.22 -4.44
N GLU A 137 -18.12 -17.34 -4.61
CA GLU A 137 -17.92 -15.99 -5.13
C GLU A 137 -17.03 -15.14 -4.21
N ARG A 138 -17.26 -15.19 -2.90
CA ARG A 138 -16.41 -14.49 -1.93
C ARG A 138 -14.98 -15.06 -1.90
N GLN A 139 -14.84 -16.37 -2.02
CA GLN A 139 -13.52 -17.01 -2.11
C GLN A 139 -12.77 -16.58 -3.38
N GLY A 140 -13.42 -16.63 -4.54
CA GLY A 140 -12.81 -16.17 -5.79
C GLY A 140 -12.45 -14.68 -5.76
N ALA A 141 -13.25 -13.86 -5.09
CA ALA A 141 -12.91 -12.46 -4.86
C ALA A 141 -11.66 -12.30 -3.98
N ASN A 142 -11.55 -13.08 -2.90
CA ASN A 142 -10.37 -13.06 -2.03
C ASN A 142 -9.09 -13.48 -2.77
N GLU A 143 -9.18 -14.40 -3.73
CA GLU A 143 -8.07 -14.80 -4.59
C GLU A 143 -7.56 -13.62 -5.43
N TRP A 144 -8.45 -12.88 -6.08
CA TRP A 144 -8.10 -11.65 -6.83
C TRP A 144 -7.55 -10.56 -5.95
N VAL A 145 -8.16 -10.34 -4.79
CA VAL A 145 -7.65 -9.36 -3.82
C VAL A 145 -6.26 -9.74 -3.33
N ALA A 146 -5.99 -11.02 -3.06
CA ALA A 146 -4.68 -11.48 -2.62
C ALA A 146 -3.59 -11.21 -3.68
N VAL A 147 -3.88 -11.55 -4.94
CA VAL A 147 -2.97 -11.24 -6.07
C VAL A 147 -2.73 -9.74 -6.18
N PHE A 148 -3.80 -8.94 -6.20
CA PHE A 148 -3.72 -7.48 -6.29
C PHE A 148 -2.90 -6.87 -5.15
N MET A 149 -3.11 -7.32 -3.91
CA MET A 149 -2.37 -6.80 -2.75
C MET A 149 -0.88 -7.17 -2.80
N ASN A 150 -0.52 -8.35 -3.34
CA ASN A 150 0.88 -8.70 -3.60
C ASN A 150 1.50 -7.76 -4.63
N LEU A 151 0.80 -7.45 -5.72
CA LEU A 151 1.26 -6.47 -6.73
C LEU A 151 1.38 -5.06 -6.14
N SER A 152 0.42 -4.63 -5.32
CA SER A 152 0.44 -3.32 -4.64
C SER A 152 1.67 -3.18 -3.74
N ARG A 153 1.95 -4.19 -2.91
CA ARG A 153 3.12 -4.17 -2.01
C ARG A 153 4.44 -4.23 -2.79
N LEU A 154 4.48 -4.99 -3.88
CA LEU A 154 5.63 -5.02 -4.78
C LEU A 154 5.88 -3.64 -5.41
N ALA A 155 4.82 -2.97 -5.88
CA ALA A 155 4.88 -1.64 -6.46
C ALA A 155 5.46 -0.61 -5.46
N GLU A 156 4.98 -0.66 -4.21
CA GLU A 156 5.44 0.17 -3.09
C GLU A 156 6.84 -0.19 -2.57
N GLY A 157 7.46 -1.28 -3.06
CA GLY A 157 8.75 -1.76 -2.56
C GLY A 157 8.67 -2.40 -1.16
N ARG A 158 7.47 -2.68 -0.65
CA ARG A 158 7.24 -3.34 0.66
C ARG A 158 7.33 -4.86 0.58
N GLN A 159 7.39 -5.43 -0.62
CA GLN A 159 7.51 -6.86 -0.84
C GLN A 159 8.51 -7.14 -1.97
N SER A 160 9.41 -8.11 -1.76
CA SER A 160 10.36 -8.55 -2.78
C SER A 160 9.71 -9.51 -3.78
N ILE A 161 10.30 -9.61 -4.97
CA ILE A 161 9.88 -10.57 -6.01
C ILE A 161 9.94 -12.01 -5.49
N ALA A 162 10.97 -12.36 -4.72
CA ALA A 162 11.10 -13.68 -4.11
C ALA A 162 9.91 -14.01 -3.19
N ASN A 163 9.46 -13.05 -2.38
CA ASN A 163 8.30 -13.23 -1.51
C ASN A 163 7.00 -13.35 -2.32
N VAL A 164 6.81 -12.54 -3.36
CA VAL A 164 5.65 -12.66 -4.26
C VAL A 164 5.62 -14.03 -4.93
N ASN A 165 6.75 -14.51 -5.45
CA ASN A 165 6.85 -15.82 -6.12
C ASN A 165 6.68 -17.01 -5.17
N ASN A 166 6.81 -16.82 -3.86
CA ASN A 166 6.57 -17.85 -2.84
C ASN A 166 5.15 -17.81 -2.26
N ASP A 167 4.36 -16.77 -2.55
CA ASP A 167 2.96 -16.68 -2.13
C ASP A 167 2.11 -17.65 -2.95
N ALA A 168 1.47 -18.61 -2.27
CA ALA A 168 0.68 -19.66 -2.91
C ALA A 168 -0.49 -19.08 -3.73
N MET A 169 -1.14 -18.04 -3.22
CA MET A 169 -2.26 -17.40 -3.91
C MET A 169 -1.78 -16.71 -5.18
N PHE A 170 -0.66 -15.97 -5.10
CA PHE A 170 -0.07 -15.33 -6.26
C PHE A 170 0.28 -16.35 -7.34
N LYS A 171 1.03 -17.41 -7.00
CA LYS A 171 1.46 -18.44 -7.95
C LYS A 171 0.28 -19.09 -8.68
N GLN A 172 -0.77 -19.44 -7.94
CA GLN A 172 -1.91 -20.16 -8.48
C GLN A 172 -2.83 -19.25 -9.31
N HIS A 173 -2.98 -17.98 -8.91
CA HIS A 173 -4.06 -17.13 -9.40
C HIS A 173 -3.59 -15.99 -10.30
N PHE A 174 -2.31 -15.59 -10.27
CA PHE A 174 -1.82 -14.44 -11.05
C PHE A 174 -2.11 -14.51 -12.57
N PRO A 175 -1.90 -15.63 -13.28
CA PRO A 175 -2.18 -15.67 -14.72
C PRO A 175 -3.65 -15.39 -15.07
N LYS A 176 -4.57 -15.97 -14.29
CA LYS A 176 -6.01 -15.79 -14.50
C LYS A 176 -6.48 -14.40 -14.02
N PHE A 177 -5.86 -13.86 -12.97
CA PHE A 177 -6.06 -12.47 -12.56
C PHE A 177 -5.63 -11.49 -13.66
N ALA A 178 -4.41 -11.66 -14.19
CA ALA A 178 -3.84 -10.84 -15.26
C ALA A 178 -4.74 -10.82 -16.50
N GLN A 179 -5.22 -11.99 -16.93
CA GLN A 179 -6.21 -12.09 -18.00
C GLN A 179 -7.49 -11.32 -17.68
N GLY A 180 -8.00 -11.44 -16.44
CA GLY A 180 -9.23 -10.79 -16.00
C GLY A 180 -9.16 -9.26 -15.98
N ILE A 181 -7.97 -8.68 -15.80
CA ILE A 181 -7.74 -7.22 -15.85
C ILE A 181 -7.20 -6.74 -17.20
N GLY A 182 -6.99 -7.65 -18.15
CA GLY A 182 -6.47 -7.32 -19.49
C GLY A 182 -4.96 -7.03 -19.55
N LEU A 183 -4.17 -7.54 -18.60
CA LEU A 183 -2.71 -7.49 -18.63
C LEU A 183 -2.16 -8.62 -19.50
N ASP A 184 -1.36 -8.29 -20.53
CA ASP A 184 -0.68 -9.30 -21.33
C ASP A 184 0.66 -9.69 -20.70
N ILE A 185 0.66 -10.81 -19.98
CA ILE A 185 1.84 -11.37 -19.30
C ILE A 185 2.81 -12.13 -20.22
N ARG A 186 2.49 -12.26 -21.53
CA ARG A 186 3.37 -12.92 -22.51
C ARG A 186 4.48 -12.00 -23.03
N GLN A 187 4.31 -10.70 -22.81
CA GLN A 187 5.29 -9.66 -23.12
C GLN A 187 5.69 -8.93 -21.83
N PRO A 188 6.79 -8.17 -21.84
CA PRO A 188 7.12 -7.32 -20.70
C PRO A 188 5.97 -6.37 -20.35
N PHE A 189 5.79 -6.13 -19.06
CA PHE A 189 4.78 -5.21 -18.54
C PHE A 189 5.38 -4.38 -17.41
N THR A 190 4.72 -3.29 -17.05
CA THR A 190 5.18 -2.44 -15.95
C THR A 190 4.20 -2.42 -14.78
N ILE A 191 4.73 -2.30 -13.56
CA ILE A 191 3.95 -1.99 -12.36
C ILE A 191 4.59 -0.76 -11.72
N ASN A 192 3.84 0.35 -11.66
CA ASN A 192 4.31 1.65 -11.19
C ASN A 192 5.67 2.05 -11.81
N GLY A 193 5.80 1.84 -13.13
CA GLY A 193 7.01 2.18 -13.90
C GLY A 193 8.17 1.18 -13.81
N LYS A 194 8.09 0.16 -12.95
CA LYS A 194 9.10 -0.93 -12.88
C LYS A 194 8.73 -2.03 -13.87
N SER A 195 9.71 -2.52 -14.63
CA SER A 195 9.50 -3.52 -15.69
C SER A 195 9.62 -4.95 -15.18
N PHE A 196 8.72 -5.81 -15.64
CA PHE A 196 8.66 -7.22 -15.28
C PHE A 196 8.37 -8.12 -16.48
N ILE A 197 8.83 -9.36 -16.39
CA ILE A 197 8.43 -10.48 -17.24
C ILE A 197 7.85 -11.56 -16.35
N TYR A 198 6.81 -12.24 -16.83
CA TYR A 198 6.31 -13.46 -16.20
C TYR A 198 6.67 -14.66 -17.07
N SER A 199 7.53 -15.55 -16.55
CA SER A 199 7.95 -16.75 -17.27
C SER A 199 8.07 -17.93 -16.32
N GLN A 200 7.76 -19.12 -16.82
CA GLN A 200 7.85 -20.38 -16.05
C GLN A 200 7.10 -20.34 -14.71
N GLY A 201 5.98 -19.61 -14.65
CA GLY A 201 5.17 -19.48 -13.43
C GLY A 201 5.69 -18.48 -12.40
N ALA A 202 6.71 -17.68 -12.72
CA ALA A 202 7.35 -16.75 -11.81
C ALA A 202 7.51 -15.34 -12.41
N LEU A 203 7.39 -14.33 -11.56
CA LEU A 203 7.67 -12.95 -11.88
C LEU A 203 9.18 -12.67 -11.80
N GLN A 204 9.71 -11.93 -12.76
CA GLN A 204 11.12 -11.54 -12.83
C GLN A 204 11.20 -10.05 -13.15
N ALA A 205 12.11 -9.31 -12.51
CA ALA A 205 12.39 -7.94 -12.90
C ALA A 205 13.15 -7.92 -14.23
N VAL A 206 12.78 -6.99 -15.10
CA VAL A 206 13.60 -6.62 -16.26
C VAL A 206 14.38 -5.40 -15.82
N ASN A 207 15.68 -5.57 -15.57
CA ASN A 207 16.54 -4.56 -14.97
C ASN A 207 16.34 -3.16 -15.61
N ALA A 208 16.26 -2.15 -14.75
CA ALA A 208 16.90 -0.87 -15.01
C ALA A 208 18.00 -0.72 -13.93
N GLU A 209 19.20 -1.17 -14.31
CA GLU A 209 20.56 -0.89 -13.77
C GLU A 209 20.93 -1.15 -12.29
N ASP A 210 22.24 -1.34 -12.14
CA ASP A 210 23.08 -1.52 -10.94
C ASP A 210 23.03 -0.37 -9.92
#